data_AF-A0A7V9I7N6-F1
#
_entry.id   AF-A0A7V9I7N6-F1
#
_cell.length_a   1.000
_cell.length_b   1.000
_cell.length_c   1.000
_cell.angle_alpha   90.00
_cell.angle_beta   90.00
_cell.angle_gamma   90.00
#
_symmetry.space_group_name_H-M   'P 1'
#
loop_
_entity.id
_entity.type
_entity.pdbx_description
1 polymer ?
#
loop_
_entity_poly.entity_id
_entity_poly.type
_entity_poly.pdbx_seq_one_letter_code
_entity_poly.pdbx_strand_id
1 'polypeptide(L)'
;MARCVLESLALKYRMVLENLQAIARHRVELLHVVGGGVRNDLLCRFTAGATGLPLLAGPAEATALGNILVQAHAAGMVGNLGEMRALVRASVTLREYAPEGDWSAPWERFQKLVEHTRNPS
;
A
#
# COMPACT_ATOMS: atom_id res chain seq x y z
N MET A 1 -17.27 -6.12 13.38
CA MET A 1 -16.02 -5.63 14.02
C MET A 1 -14.86 -5.54 13.02
N ALA A 2 -14.53 -6.61 12.27
CA ALA A 2 -13.42 -6.60 11.30
C ALA A 2 -13.47 -5.46 10.25
N ARG A 3 -14.66 -5.14 9.70
CA ARG A 3 -14.82 -4.05 8.72
C ARG A 3 -14.37 -2.68 9.24
N CYS A 4 -14.74 -2.33 10.47
CA CYS A 4 -14.33 -1.07 11.12
C CYS A 4 -12.80 -0.99 11.30
N VAL A 5 -12.15 -2.12 11.62
CA VAL A 5 -10.69 -2.18 11.70
C VAL A 5 -10.04 -1.92 10.33
N LEU A 6 -10.56 -2.52 9.26
CA LEU A 6 -10.02 -2.30 7.91
C LEU A 6 -10.27 -0.88 7.40
N GLU A 7 -11.46 -0.32 7.65
CA GLU A 7 -11.78 1.07 7.32
C GLU A 7 -10.87 2.04 8.06
N SER A 8 -10.65 1.84 9.37
CA SER A 8 -9.75 2.72 10.15
C SER A 8 -8.30 2.63 9.69
N LEU A 9 -7.83 1.45 9.27
CA LEU A 9 -6.51 1.30 8.64
C LEU A 9 -6.41 2.05 7.31
N ALA A 10 -7.40 1.89 6.42
CA ALA A 10 -7.42 2.57 5.13
C ALA A 10 -7.44 4.11 5.29
N LEU A 11 -8.25 4.62 6.23
CA LEU A 11 -8.31 6.05 6.55
C LEU A 11 -7.01 6.54 7.18
N LYS A 12 -6.36 5.73 8.03
CA LYS A 12 -5.03 6.04 8.55
C LYS A 12 -3.98 6.09 7.43
N TYR A 13 -4.04 5.22 6.45
CA TYR A 13 -3.16 5.28 5.28
C TYR A 13 -3.38 6.54 4.46
N ARG A 14 -4.63 6.95 4.23
CA ARG A 14 -4.95 8.25 3.62
C ARG A 14 -4.33 9.41 4.39
N MET A 15 -4.48 9.44 5.71
CA MET A 15 -3.88 10.49 6.55
C MET A 15 -2.36 10.55 6.39
N VAL A 16 -1.67 9.40 6.42
CA VAL A 16 -0.22 9.34 6.24
C VAL A 16 0.18 9.79 4.84
N LEU A 17 -0.58 9.39 3.81
CA LEU A 17 -0.35 9.80 2.44
C LEU A 17 -0.49 11.32 2.26
N GLU A 18 -1.54 11.93 2.80
CA GLU A 18 -1.74 13.39 2.75
C GLU A 18 -0.58 14.13 3.44
N ASN A 19 -0.12 13.64 4.60
CA ASN A 19 1.04 14.19 5.29
C ASN A 19 2.33 14.07 4.46
N LEU A 20 2.55 12.92 3.81
CA LEU A 20 3.71 12.71 2.94
C LEU A 20 3.64 13.61 1.71
N GLN A 21 2.47 13.78 1.10
CA GLN A 21 2.29 14.65 -0.06
C GLN A 21 2.51 16.12 0.28
N ALA A 22 2.20 16.56 1.49
CA ALA A 22 2.44 17.93 1.94
C ALA A 22 3.94 18.31 1.97
N ILE A 23 4.83 17.31 2.10
CA ILE A 23 6.29 17.52 2.16
C ILE A 23 7.04 16.97 0.93
N ALA A 24 6.38 16.18 0.10
CA ALA A 24 6.98 15.59 -1.09
C ALA A 24 7.11 16.61 -2.22
N ARG A 25 8.20 16.52 -2.99
CA ARG A 25 8.42 17.35 -4.19
C ARG A 25 7.59 16.89 -5.40
N HIS A 26 7.04 15.68 -5.33
CA HIS A 26 6.30 15.05 -6.42
C HIS A 26 4.99 14.48 -5.88
N ARG A 27 3.94 14.56 -6.70
CA ARG A 27 2.64 13.98 -6.38
C ARG A 27 2.70 12.46 -6.47
N VAL A 28 2.10 11.77 -5.52
CA VAL A 28 1.92 10.31 -5.59
C VAL A 28 0.70 10.03 -6.44
N GLU A 29 0.88 9.24 -7.50
CA GLU A 29 -0.17 8.89 -8.46
C GLU A 29 -0.62 7.43 -8.33
N LEU A 30 0.17 6.59 -7.67
CA LEU A 30 -0.06 5.16 -7.55
C LEU A 30 0.51 4.60 -6.25
N LEU A 31 -0.24 3.71 -5.59
CA LEU A 31 0.19 3.00 -4.40
C LEU A 31 0.66 1.59 -4.75
N HIS A 32 1.96 1.33 -4.61
CA HIS A 32 2.50 -0.03 -4.62
C HIS A 32 2.50 -0.60 -3.21
N VAL A 33 1.71 -1.65 -2.97
CA VAL A 33 1.62 -2.33 -1.67
C VAL A 33 2.19 -3.73 -1.80
N VAL A 34 3.07 -4.08 -0.86
CA VAL A 34 3.76 -5.38 -0.78
C VAL A 34 3.58 -6.00 0.61
N GLY A 35 3.97 -7.27 0.75
CA GLY A 35 3.93 -7.98 2.03
C GLY A 35 2.57 -8.64 2.32
N GLY A 36 2.47 -9.36 3.44
CA GLY A 36 1.31 -10.23 3.72
C GLY A 36 -0.07 -9.55 3.71
N GLY A 37 -0.13 -8.24 3.99
CA GLY A 37 -1.37 -7.45 4.00
C GLY A 37 -2.07 -7.37 2.63
N VAL A 38 -1.33 -7.53 1.53
CA VAL A 38 -1.88 -7.53 0.16
C VAL A 38 -2.87 -8.66 -0.11
N ARG A 39 -2.85 -9.73 0.72
CA ARG A 39 -3.81 -10.84 0.62
C ARG A 39 -5.21 -10.45 1.08
N ASN A 40 -5.37 -9.35 1.82
CA ASN A 40 -6.66 -8.85 2.23
C ASN A 40 -7.24 -7.95 1.13
N ASP A 41 -8.03 -8.56 0.25
CA ASP A 41 -8.68 -7.89 -0.89
C ASP A 41 -9.51 -6.67 -0.46
N LEU A 42 -10.25 -6.83 0.64
CA LEU A 42 -11.11 -5.77 1.17
C LEU A 42 -10.31 -4.58 1.68
N LEU A 43 -9.18 -4.82 2.37
CA LEU A 43 -8.27 -3.75 2.79
C LEU A 43 -7.66 -3.02 1.60
N CYS A 44 -7.28 -3.75 0.54
CA CYS A 44 -6.72 -3.15 -0.67
C CYS A 44 -7.76 -2.24 -1.36
N ARG A 45 -9.00 -2.72 -1.54
CA ARG A 45 -10.11 -1.90 -2.06
C ARG A 45 -10.38 -0.68 -1.20
N PHE A 46 -10.47 -0.86 0.12
CA PHE A 46 -10.71 0.26 1.04
C PHE A 46 -9.58 1.27 0.99
N THR A 47 -8.33 0.83 0.86
CA THR A 47 -7.17 1.72 0.74
C THR A 47 -7.23 2.50 -0.57
N ALA A 48 -7.51 1.86 -1.70
CA ALA A 48 -7.66 2.54 -3.00
C ALA A 48 -8.79 3.58 -2.97
N GLY A 49 -9.96 3.21 -2.42
CA GLY A 49 -11.10 4.12 -2.26
C GLY A 49 -10.82 5.28 -1.31
N ALA A 50 -10.29 5.00 -0.11
CA ALA A 50 -10.04 6.03 0.90
C ALA A 50 -8.98 7.04 0.45
N THR A 51 -7.92 6.57 -0.21
CA THR A 51 -6.82 7.42 -0.70
C THR A 51 -7.14 8.13 -2.01
N GLY A 52 -8.13 7.64 -2.77
CA GLY A 52 -8.43 8.13 -4.11
C GLY A 52 -7.35 7.80 -5.14
N LEU A 53 -6.41 6.91 -4.83
CA LEU A 53 -5.32 6.50 -5.72
C LEU A 53 -5.48 5.05 -6.17
N PRO A 54 -5.11 4.72 -7.42
CA PRO A 54 -4.97 3.34 -7.84
C PRO A 54 -3.95 2.61 -6.94
N LEU A 55 -4.19 1.32 -6.74
CA LEU A 55 -3.35 0.47 -5.89
C LEU A 55 -2.92 -0.78 -6.66
N LEU A 56 -1.60 -1.01 -6.71
CA LEU A 56 -0.98 -2.25 -7.19
C LEU A 56 -0.53 -3.09 -6.01
N ALA A 57 -1.13 -4.26 -5.85
CA ALA A 57 -0.87 -5.18 -4.75
C ALA A 57 -0.01 -6.36 -5.22
N GLY A 58 1.13 -6.56 -4.56
CA GLY A 58 1.96 -7.76 -4.70
C GLY A 58 3.46 -7.45 -4.87
N PRO A 59 4.32 -8.44 -4.64
CA PRO A 59 4.02 -9.79 -4.10
C PRO A 59 3.83 -9.79 -2.57
N ALA A 60 3.05 -10.73 -2.04
CA ALA A 60 2.88 -10.90 -0.59
C ALA A 60 4.18 -11.36 0.08
N GLU A 61 5.03 -12.05 -0.67
CA GLU A 61 6.32 -12.62 -0.28
C GLU A 61 7.50 -11.73 -0.69
N ALA A 62 7.31 -10.41 -0.83
CA ALA A 62 8.36 -9.49 -1.30
C ALA A 62 9.71 -9.64 -0.56
N THR A 63 9.68 -9.87 0.75
CA THR A 63 10.90 -10.12 1.54
C THR A 63 11.59 -11.42 1.14
N ALA A 64 10.82 -12.50 0.93
CA ALA A 64 11.39 -13.79 0.53
C ALA A 64 11.98 -13.73 -0.88
N LEU A 65 11.28 -13.07 -1.81
CA LEU A 65 11.77 -12.84 -3.17
C LEU A 65 13.05 -11.99 -3.17
N GLY A 66 13.09 -10.93 -2.36
CA GLY A 66 14.30 -10.12 -2.18
C GLY A 66 15.50 -10.96 -1.73
N ASN A 67 15.31 -11.83 -0.74
CA ASN A 67 16.36 -12.73 -0.25
C ASN A 67 16.82 -13.69 -1.34
N ILE A 68 15.89 -14.37 -2.03
CA ILE A 68 16.23 -15.32 -3.12
C ILE A 68 17.06 -14.63 -4.20
N LEU A 69 16.67 -13.42 -4.61
CA LEU A 69 17.36 -12.69 -5.68
C LEU A 69 18.77 -12.27 -5.26
N VAL A 70 18.97 -11.81 -4.03
CA VAL A 70 20.31 -11.46 -3.53
C VAL A 70 21.20 -12.70 -3.47
N GLN A 71 20.67 -13.85 -3.04
CA GLN A 71 21.43 -15.12 -3.04
C GLN A 71 21.73 -15.60 -4.47
N ALA A 72 20.77 -15.49 -5.39
CA ALA A 72 20.96 -15.87 -6.79
C ALA A 72 22.00 -14.97 -7.49
N HIS A 73 22.01 -13.68 -7.18
CA HIS A 73 23.03 -12.76 -7.66
C HIS A 73 24.42 -13.11 -7.13
N ALA A 74 24.54 -13.37 -5.82
CA ALA A 74 25.80 -13.78 -5.20
C ALA A 74 26.34 -15.11 -5.77
N ALA A 75 25.44 -16.01 -6.18
CA ALA A 75 25.79 -17.27 -6.83
C ALA A 75 26.08 -17.14 -8.34
N GLY A 76 26.04 -15.92 -8.90
CA GLY A 76 26.26 -15.68 -10.33
C GLY A 76 25.12 -16.16 -11.25
N MET A 77 23.96 -16.50 -10.70
CA MET A 77 22.80 -16.99 -11.46
C MET A 77 21.93 -15.87 -12.03
N VAL A 78 22.03 -14.66 -11.48
CA VAL A 78 21.35 -13.45 -11.96
C VAL A 78 22.35 -12.32 -12.02
N GLY A 79 22.37 -11.59 -13.14
CA GLY A 79 23.25 -10.46 -13.36
C GLY A 79 22.81 -9.20 -12.59
N ASN A 80 22.60 -8.10 -13.28
CA ASN A 80 22.45 -6.79 -12.63
C ASN A 80 21.03 -6.53 -12.05
N LEU A 81 20.88 -5.39 -11.35
CA LEU A 81 19.59 -4.94 -10.79
C LEU A 81 18.45 -4.82 -11.82
N GLY A 82 18.77 -4.59 -13.10
CA GLY A 82 17.79 -4.58 -14.19
C GLY A 82 17.21 -5.98 -14.43
N GLU A 83 18.08 -6.98 -14.49
CA GLU A 83 17.72 -8.39 -14.66
C GLU A 83 16.93 -8.93 -13.45
N MET A 84 17.38 -8.62 -12.23
CA MET A 84 16.65 -8.96 -11.01
C MET A 84 15.21 -8.40 -11.03
N ARG A 85 15.05 -7.13 -11.45
CA ARG A 85 13.72 -6.50 -11.55
C ARG A 85 12.86 -7.11 -12.66
N ALA A 86 13.46 -7.51 -13.78
CA ALA A 86 12.75 -8.21 -14.85
C ALA A 86 12.25 -9.58 -14.37
N LEU A 87 13.09 -10.32 -13.63
CA LEU A 87 12.74 -11.62 -13.07
C LEU A 87 11.62 -11.52 -12.02
N VAL A 88 11.65 -10.50 -11.16
CA VAL A 88 10.52 -10.21 -10.25
C VAL A 88 9.24 -9.98 -11.04
N ARG A 89 9.25 -9.08 -12.02
CA ARG A 89 8.06 -8.77 -12.82
C ARG A 89 7.50 -10.00 -13.56
N ALA A 90 8.37 -10.89 -14.02
CA ALA A 90 7.97 -12.12 -14.70
C ALA A 90 7.49 -13.23 -13.74
N SER A 91 7.82 -13.16 -12.44
CA SER A 91 7.52 -14.20 -11.44
C SER A 91 6.37 -13.85 -10.50
N VAL A 92 5.85 -12.63 -10.57
CA VAL A 92 4.78 -12.16 -9.66
C VAL A 92 3.56 -11.70 -10.43
N THR A 93 2.39 -12.10 -9.95
CA THR A 93 1.12 -11.51 -10.41
C THR A 93 0.79 -10.34 -9.51
N LEU A 94 0.69 -9.14 -10.09
CA LEU A 94 0.18 -7.97 -9.40
C LEU A 94 -1.33 -7.90 -9.58
N ARG A 95 -2.04 -7.46 -8.53
CA ARG A 95 -3.47 -7.16 -8.61
C ARG A 95 -3.68 -5.66 -8.52
N GLU A 96 -4.44 -5.12 -9.45
CA GLU A 96 -4.78 -3.71 -9.48
C GLU A 96 -6.15 -3.48 -8.81
N TYR A 97 -6.26 -2.37 -8.08
CA TYR A 97 -7.50 -1.89 -7.50
C TYR A 97 -7.68 -0.43 -7.88
N ALA A 98 -8.81 -0.12 -8.51
CA ALA A 98 -9.20 1.26 -8.79
C ALA A 98 -9.83 1.89 -7.53
N PRO A 99 -9.76 3.24 -7.39
CA PRO A 99 -10.54 3.94 -6.37
C PRO A 99 -12.04 3.72 -6.58
N GLU A 100 -12.71 3.24 -5.54
CA GLU A 100 -14.15 2.95 -5.56
C GLU A 100 -14.83 3.44 -4.28
N GLY A 101 -16.09 3.89 -4.43
CA GLY A 101 -16.94 4.33 -3.32
C GLY A 101 -16.73 5.78 -2.88
N ASP A 102 -17.70 6.30 -2.13
CA ASP A 102 -17.59 7.62 -1.49
C ASP A 102 -17.01 7.48 -0.08
N TRP A 103 -15.83 8.06 0.12
CA TRP A 103 -15.08 8.06 1.37
C TRP A 103 -15.07 9.41 2.09
N SER A 104 -15.83 10.40 1.61
CA SER A 104 -15.93 11.74 2.22
C SER A 104 -16.43 11.68 3.65
N ALA A 105 -17.64 11.13 3.87
CA ALA A 105 -18.23 11.03 5.21
C ALA A 105 -17.42 10.13 6.18
N PRO A 106 -16.90 8.94 5.78
CA PRO A 106 -15.96 8.20 6.61
C PRO A 106 -14.70 8.99 6.99
N TRP A 107 -14.16 9.77 6.06
CA TRP A 107 -12.98 10.60 6.30
C TRP A 107 -13.23 11.73 7.28
N GLU A 108 -14.31 12.49 7.11
CA GLU A 108 -14.70 13.55 8.06
C GLU A 108 -14.88 13.00 9.48
N ARG A 109 -15.53 11.83 9.62
CA ARG A 109 -15.69 11.17 10.92
C ARG A 109 -14.35 10.77 11.53
N PHE A 110 -13.44 10.24 10.72
CA PHE A 110 -12.11 9.84 11.17
C PHE A 110 -11.27 11.02 11.63
N GLN A 111 -11.29 12.14 10.89
CA GLN A 111 -10.57 13.37 11.28
C GLN A 111 -11.02 13.86 12.66
N LYS A 112 -12.34 13.94 12.90
CA LYS A 112 -12.90 14.31 14.21
C LYS A 112 -12.39 13.39 15.33
N LEU A 113 -12.35 12.08 15.10
CA LEU A 113 -11.87 11.11 16.10
C LEU A 113 -10.38 11.28 16.43
N VAL A 114 -9.54 11.51 15.41
CA VAL A 114 -8.09 11.71 15.58
C VAL A 114 -7.78 13.02 16.32
N GLU A 115 -8.56 14.07 16.08
CA GLU A 115 -8.43 15.35 16.79
C GLU A 115 -8.73 15.21 18.29
N HIS A 116 -9.82 14.50 18.65
CA HIS A 116 -10.17 14.25 20.05
C HIS A 116 -9.11 13.40 20.79
N THR A 117 -8.41 12.51 20.09
CA THR A 117 -7.33 11.72 20.72
C THR A 117 -6.04 12.50 20.88
N ARG A 118 -5.84 13.58 20.12
CA ARG A 118 -4.65 14.46 20.23
C ARG A 118 -4.82 15.56 21.29
N ASN A 119 -6.05 15.95 21.60
CA ASN A 119 -6.38 16.92 22.64
C ASN A 119 -7.36 16.28 23.64
N PRO A 120 -6.88 15.48 24.60
CA PRO A 120 -7.74 14.98 25.66
C PRO A 120 -8.14 16.18 26.54
N SER A 121 -9.43 16.48 26.52
CA SER A 121 -10.08 17.43 27.44
C SER A 121 -9.85 17.07 28.90
#